data_AF-A0A2T4V0S0-F1
#
_entry.id   AF-A0A2T4V0S0-F1
#
_cell.length_a   1.000
_cell.length_b   1.000
_cell.length_c   1.000
_cell.angle_alpha   90.00
_cell.angle_beta   90.00
_cell.angle_gamma   90.00
#
_symmetry.space_group_name_H-M   'P 1'
#
loop_
_entity.id
_entity.type
_entity.pdbx_description
1 polymer ?
#
loop_
_entity_poly.entity_id
_entity_poly.type
_entity_poly.pdbx_seq_one_letter_code
_entity_poly.pdbx_strand_id
1 'polypeptide(L)'
;MKLMGRDIPARELLARIEERLRTRGLPTSEQADVPEQGVEPRVDPLSFNLHALEENADATRALPLHTHRGGAGQVVLVAKWAFRKTCQVFINEALGRQRVFNGHVRDSYAQLSAEVIRLRAEVEALRAAQATPPSEEPAQPETPAPRTSSRSRRPSK
;
A
#
# COMPACT_ATOMS: atom_id res chain seq x y z
N MET A 1 -27.68 -10.25 -3.39
CA MET A 1 -27.68 -10.62 -4.83
C MET A 1 -26.86 -9.60 -5.60
N LYS A 2 -25.93 -10.06 -6.44
CA LYS A 2 -24.99 -9.25 -7.24
C LYS A 2 -25.75 -8.36 -8.23
N LEU A 3 -25.55 -7.04 -8.16
CA LEU A 3 -25.93 -6.08 -9.20
C LEU A 3 -24.80 -5.04 -9.32
N MET A 4 -23.66 -5.49 -9.84
CA MET A 4 -22.63 -4.64 -10.43
C MET A 4 -22.12 -5.43 -11.64
N GLY A 5 -22.92 -5.43 -12.70
CA GLY A 5 -22.60 -6.01 -14.00
C GLY A 5 -22.88 -4.93 -15.04
N ARG A 6 -21.92 -4.70 -15.91
CA ARG A 6 -21.72 -3.53 -16.78
C ARG A 6 -22.74 -3.40 -17.93
N ASP A 7 -23.81 -4.20 -17.93
CA ASP A 7 -24.62 -4.47 -19.12
C ASP A 7 -26.14 -4.30 -18.92
N ILE A 8 -26.60 -3.70 -17.81
CA ILE A 8 -28.04 -3.49 -17.63
C ILE A 8 -28.44 -2.15 -18.27
N PRO A 9 -29.35 -2.14 -19.26
CA PRO A 9 -29.82 -0.90 -19.88
C PRO A 9 -30.47 0.00 -18.84
N ALA A 10 -30.13 1.29 -18.86
CA ALA A 10 -30.53 2.27 -17.84
C ALA A 10 -32.06 2.29 -17.57
N ARG A 11 -32.87 2.06 -18.61
CA ARG A 11 -34.33 1.96 -18.50
C ARG A 11 -34.79 0.82 -17.59
N GLU A 12 -34.11 -0.33 -17.65
CA GLU A 12 -34.46 -1.51 -16.84
C GLU A 12 -34.03 -1.35 -15.37
N LEU A 13 -32.88 -0.69 -15.13
CA LEU A 13 -32.46 -0.31 -13.78
C LEU A 13 -33.46 0.65 -13.14
N LEU A 14 -33.90 1.68 -13.87
CA LEU A 14 -34.87 2.66 -13.39
C LEU A 14 -36.22 2.01 -13.09
N ALA A 15 -36.73 1.15 -13.99
CA ALA A 15 -37.96 0.41 -13.75
C ALA A 15 -37.89 -0.43 -12.46
N ARG A 16 -36.75 -1.08 -12.21
CA ARG A 16 -36.54 -1.93 -11.03
C ARG A 16 -36.28 -1.16 -9.74
N ILE A 17 -35.80 0.08 -9.84
CA ILE A 17 -35.70 1.02 -8.73
C ILE A 17 -37.10 1.56 -8.40
N GLU A 18 -37.87 1.94 -9.40
CA GLU A 18 -39.25 2.42 -9.22
C GLU A 18 -40.15 1.36 -8.57
N GLU A 19 -40.04 0.10 -9.00
CA GLU A 19 -40.73 -1.03 -8.38
C GLU A 19 -40.33 -1.21 -6.90
N ARG A 20 -39.04 -0.99 -6.57
CA ARG A 20 -38.55 -1.04 -5.18
C ARG A 20 -38.96 0.17 -4.34
N LEU A 21 -39.15 1.34 -4.94
CA LEU A 21 -39.63 2.53 -4.26
C LEU A 21 -41.14 2.42 -3.99
N ARG A 22 -41.90 1.87 -4.94
CA ARG A 22 -43.34 1.60 -4.81
C ARG A 22 -43.64 0.59 -3.71
N THR A 23 -42.87 -0.50 -3.64
CA THR A 23 -42.98 -1.49 -2.54
C THR A 23 -42.63 -0.91 -1.17
N ARG A 24 -41.93 0.23 -1.12
CA ARG A 24 -41.62 0.98 0.12
C ARG A 24 -42.58 2.15 0.39
N GLY A 25 -43.67 2.27 -0.37
CA GLY A 25 -44.71 3.27 -0.16
C GLY A 25 -44.31 4.70 -0.58
N LEU A 26 -43.24 4.86 -1.35
CA LEU A 26 -42.82 6.16 -1.87
C LEU A 26 -43.52 6.43 -3.20
N PRO A 27 -44.14 7.61 -3.40
CA PRO A 27 -44.82 7.95 -4.65
C PRO A 27 -43.81 8.07 -5.81
N THR A 28 -44.22 7.60 -6.99
CA THR A 28 -43.44 7.74 -8.23
C THR A 28 -43.25 9.23 -8.56
N SER A 29 -42.01 9.70 -8.57
CA SER A 29 -41.65 11.00 -9.13
C SER A 29 -41.80 10.99 -10.66
N GLU A 30 -42.10 12.15 -11.25
CA GLU A 30 -42.26 12.33 -12.71
C GLU A 30 -41.16 11.62 -13.51
N GLN A 31 -41.54 11.06 -14.67
CA GLN A 31 -40.62 10.38 -15.57
C GLN A 31 -39.47 11.34 -15.92
N ALA A 32 -38.30 11.05 -15.37
CA ALA A 32 -37.09 11.75 -15.75
C ALA A 32 -36.83 11.45 -17.24
N ASP A 33 -36.66 12.50 -18.03
CA ASP A 33 -36.28 12.39 -19.43
C ASP A 33 -34.85 11.82 -19.50
N VAL A 34 -34.73 10.52 -19.79
CA VAL A 34 -33.44 9.83 -19.88
C VAL A 34 -33.01 9.86 -21.35
N PRO A 35 -31.92 10.54 -21.70
CA PRO A 35 -31.43 10.60 -23.07
C PRO A 35 -31.23 9.20 -23.66
N GLU A 36 -31.71 8.97 -24.89
CA GLU A 36 -31.60 7.66 -25.56
C GLU A 36 -30.14 7.22 -25.79
N GLN A 37 -29.21 8.18 -25.80
CA GLN A 37 -27.77 7.96 -25.98
C GLN A 37 -27.07 7.41 -24.73
N GLY A 38 -27.80 7.17 -23.63
CA GLY A 38 -27.23 6.76 -22.36
C GLY A 38 -26.56 7.92 -21.64
N VAL A 39 -26.36 7.77 -20.33
CA VAL A 39 -25.62 8.73 -19.52
C VAL A 39 -24.14 8.61 -19.93
N GLU A 40 -23.53 9.72 -20.34
CA GLU A 40 -22.11 9.79 -20.64
C GLU A 40 -21.31 9.15 -19.49
N PRO A 41 -20.39 8.21 -19.77
CA PRO A 41 -19.69 7.50 -18.72
C PRO A 41 -19.00 8.51 -17.80
N ARG A 42 -19.44 8.53 -16.54
CA ARG A 42 -18.86 9.33 -15.47
C ARG A 42 -17.36 9.11 -15.52
N VAL A 43 -16.61 10.20 -15.73
CA VAL A 43 -15.14 10.29 -15.77
C VAL A 43 -14.50 9.13 -15.02
N ASP A 44 -13.63 8.36 -15.69
CA ASP A 44 -12.95 7.21 -15.07
C ASP A 44 -12.44 7.63 -13.68
N PRO A 45 -12.93 6.99 -12.60
CA PRO A 45 -12.68 7.48 -11.24
C PRO A 45 -11.19 7.50 -10.91
N LEU A 46 -10.40 6.56 -11.46
CA LEU A 46 -8.96 6.58 -11.26
C LEU A 46 -8.33 7.79 -11.96
N SER A 47 -8.63 8.00 -13.25
CA SER A 47 -8.16 9.16 -14.02
C SER A 47 -8.58 10.49 -13.37
N PHE A 48 -9.82 10.60 -12.88
CA PHE A 48 -10.29 11.77 -12.15
C PHE A 48 -9.49 12.02 -10.87
N ASN A 49 -9.24 10.98 -10.06
CA ASN A 49 -8.48 11.11 -8.82
C ASN A 49 -7.01 11.44 -9.10
N LEU A 50 -6.41 10.88 -10.15
CA LEU A 50 -5.04 11.20 -10.56
C LEU A 50 -4.93 12.67 -11.00
N HIS A 51 -5.88 13.15 -11.79
CA HIS A 51 -5.95 14.55 -12.19
C HIS A 51 -6.15 15.48 -10.98
N ALA A 52 -7.09 15.13 -10.08
CA ALA A 52 -7.31 15.90 -8.86
C ALA A 52 -6.08 15.90 -7.93
N LEU A 53 -5.35 14.79 -7.85
CA LEU A 53 -4.09 14.70 -7.12
C LEU A 53 -3.02 15.60 -7.74
N GLU A 54 -2.90 15.62 -9.06
CA GLU A 54 -1.95 16.46 -9.79
C GLU A 54 -2.25 17.95 -9.59
N GLU A 55 -3.51 18.36 -9.72
CA GLU A 55 -3.95 19.75 -9.48
C GLU A 55 -3.70 20.23 -8.04
N ASN A 56 -3.75 19.31 -7.08
CA ASN A 56 -3.57 19.60 -5.64
C ASN A 56 -2.22 19.12 -5.09
N ALA A 57 -1.28 18.71 -5.96
CA ALA A 57 0.02 18.22 -5.53
C ALA A 57 0.88 19.33 -4.91
N ASP A 58 0.70 20.56 -5.39
CA ASP A 58 1.43 21.72 -4.88
C ASP A 58 0.76 22.30 -3.63
N ALA A 59 1.28 21.88 -2.47
CA ALA A 59 0.86 22.38 -1.17
C ALA A 59 1.19 23.87 -0.92
N THR A 60 2.00 24.51 -1.78
CA THR A 60 2.31 25.94 -1.70
C THR A 60 1.25 26.80 -2.41
N ARG A 61 0.46 26.20 -3.30
CA ARG A 61 -0.62 26.86 -4.01
C ARG A 61 -1.84 27.00 -3.10
N ALA A 62 -2.22 28.24 -2.83
CA ALA A 62 -3.34 28.54 -1.97
C ALA A 62 -4.69 28.31 -2.69
N LEU A 63 -5.62 27.61 -2.04
CA LEU A 63 -7.00 27.49 -2.52
C LEU A 63 -7.76 28.83 -2.41
N PRO A 64 -8.75 29.09 -3.29
CA PRO A 64 -9.58 30.28 -3.21
C PRO A 64 -10.21 30.47 -1.83
N LEU A 65 -10.19 31.70 -1.31
CA LEU A 65 -10.80 32.02 -0.03
C LEU A 65 -12.30 32.24 -0.22
N HIS A 66 -13.11 31.35 0.35
CA HIS A 66 -14.56 31.49 0.36
C HIS A 66 -15.09 31.89 1.75
N THR A 67 -16.19 32.65 1.75
CA THR A 67 -17.00 32.87 2.95
C THR A 67 -18.46 32.63 2.62
N HIS A 68 -19.15 31.96 3.54
CA HIS A 68 -20.58 31.72 3.47
C HIS A 68 -21.38 32.72 4.32
N ARG A 69 -20.72 33.74 4.90
CA ARG A 69 -21.37 34.74 5.76
C ARG A 69 -21.64 36.02 4.96
N GLY A 70 -22.91 36.35 4.79
CA GLY A 70 -23.34 37.66 4.28
C GLY A 70 -22.97 38.80 5.23
N GLY A 71 -22.63 39.97 4.70
CA GLY A 71 -22.28 41.17 5.47
C GLY A 71 -20.81 41.24 5.88
N ALA A 72 -20.41 40.53 6.94
CA ALA A 72 -19.05 40.57 7.49
C ALA A 72 -18.01 39.75 6.69
N GLY A 73 -18.40 39.20 5.53
CA GLY A 73 -17.58 38.31 4.71
C GLY A 73 -16.21 38.90 4.35
N GLN A 74 -16.12 40.22 4.12
CA GLN A 74 -14.88 40.84 3.67
C GLN A 74 -13.81 40.96 4.76
N VAL A 75 -14.20 41.26 6.00
CA VAL A 75 -13.28 41.25 7.14
C VAL A 75 -12.78 39.83 7.38
N VAL A 76 -13.66 38.83 7.26
CA VAL A 76 -13.30 37.42 7.40
C VAL A 76 -12.33 36.98 6.28
N LEU A 77 -12.51 37.44 5.04
CA LEU A 77 -11.58 37.17 3.95
C LEU A 77 -10.21 37.76 4.21
N VAL A 78 -10.14 39.02 4.65
CA VAL A 78 -8.88 39.69 4.97
C VAL A 78 -8.17 38.98 6.13
N ALA A 79 -8.91 38.62 7.18
CA ALA A 79 -8.35 37.87 8.31
C ALA A 79 -7.81 36.50 7.88
N LYS A 80 -8.57 35.74 7.07
CA LYS A 80 -8.11 34.45 6.53
C LYS A 80 -6.88 34.63 5.63
N TRP A 81 -6.84 35.68 4.81
CA TRP A 81 -5.71 35.99 3.95
C TRP A 81 -4.46 36.31 4.77
N ALA A 82 -4.58 37.18 5.77
CA ALA A 82 -3.48 37.58 6.63
C ALA A 82 -2.94 36.40 7.43
N PHE A 83 -3.84 35.62 8.06
CA PHE A 83 -3.48 34.39 8.76
C PHE A 83 -2.75 33.41 7.85
N ARG A 84 -3.26 33.19 6.63
CA ARG A 84 -2.58 32.33 5.66
C ARG A 84 -1.18 32.86 5.36
N LYS A 85 -1.03 34.15 5.04
CA LYS A 85 0.28 34.73 4.71
C LYS A 85 1.31 34.59 5.84
N THR A 86 0.90 34.76 7.09
CA THR A 86 1.82 34.68 8.24
C THR A 86 2.09 33.24 8.66
N CYS A 87 1.06 32.38 8.69
CA CYS A 87 1.20 31.02 9.21
C CYS A 87 1.64 29.99 8.16
N GLN A 88 1.52 30.27 6.84
CA GLN A 88 1.85 29.30 5.79
C GLN A 88 3.28 28.77 5.89
N VAL A 89 4.25 29.59 6.30
CA VAL A 89 5.65 29.18 6.47
C VAL A 89 5.77 28.08 7.53
N PHE A 90 5.14 28.27 8.68
CA PHE A 90 5.13 27.28 9.75
C PHE A 90 4.39 25.99 9.36
N ILE A 91 3.29 26.14 8.62
CA ILE A 91 2.52 25.00 8.10
C ILE A 91 3.36 24.18 7.11
N ASN A 92 4.01 24.85 6.15
CA ASN A 92 4.88 24.18 5.16
C ASN A 92 6.06 23.49 5.83
N GLU A 93 6.68 24.12 6.82
CA GLU A 93 7.78 23.56 7.58
C GLU A 93 7.35 22.32 8.39
N ALA A 94 6.19 22.38 9.07
CA ALA A 94 5.67 21.26 9.83
C ALA A 94 5.30 20.07 8.92
N LEU A 95 4.58 20.33 7.82
CA LEU A 95 4.23 19.29 6.84
C LEU A 95 5.46 18.74 6.12
N GLY A 96 6.46 19.59 5.85
CA GLY A 96 7.75 19.18 5.30
C GLY A 96 8.48 18.21 6.22
N ARG A 97 8.61 18.55 7.50
CA ARG A 97 9.20 17.68 8.51
C ARG A 97 8.43 16.37 8.66
N GLN A 98 7.10 16.41 8.63
CA GLN A 98 6.27 15.20 8.68
C GLN A 98 6.49 14.30 7.46
N ARG A 99 6.62 14.87 6.25
CA ARG A 99 6.90 14.11 5.03
C ARG A 99 8.25 13.39 5.12
N VAL A 100 9.29 14.10 5.57
CA VAL A 100 10.64 13.52 5.76
C VAL A 100 10.61 12.40 6.79
N PHE A 101 9.97 12.63 7.94
CA PHE A 101 9.79 11.62 8.97
C PHE A 101 9.06 10.36 8.45
N ASN A 102 7.95 10.54 7.75
CA ASN A 102 7.20 9.43 7.15
C ASN A 102 8.04 8.66 6.11
N GLY A 103 8.89 9.36 5.36
CA GLY A 103 9.88 8.74 4.47
C GLY A 103 10.84 7.83 5.24
N HIS A 104 11.46 8.35 6.30
CA HIS A 104 12.36 7.56 7.15
C HIS A 104 11.70 6.35 7.80
N VAL A 105 10.46 6.47 8.25
CA VAL A 105 9.69 5.34 8.80
C VAL A 105 9.46 4.28 7.73
N ARG A 106 9.06 4.69 6.52
CA ARG A 106 8.86 3.77 5.39
C ARG A 106 10.15 3.06 5.00
N ASP A 107 11.26 3.78 4.95
CA ASP A 107 12.57 3.21 4.59
C ASP A 107 13.05 2.23 5.66
N SER A 108 12.90 2.59 6.94
CA SER A 108 13.22 1.71 8.07
C SER A 108 12.39 0.43 8.04
N TYR A 109 11.09 0.55 7.74
CA TYR A 109 10.22 -0.62 7.57
C TYR A 109 10.65 -1.51 6.40
N ALA A 110 11.04 -0.91 5.28
CA ALA A 110 11.54 -1.66 4.13
C ALA A 110 12.83 -2.42 4.48
N GLN A 111 13.79 -1.78 5.15
CA GLN A 111 15.02 -2.41 5.62
C GLN A 111 14.74 -3.56 6.59
N LEU A 112 13.92 -3.32 7.61
CA LEU A 112 13.50 -4.35 8.58
C LEU A 112 12.81 -5.53 7.89
N SER A 113 11.94 -5.26 6.91
CA SER A 113 11.26 -6.32 6.17
C SER A 113 12.23 -7.18 5.36
N ALA A 114 13.25 -6.57 4.76
CA ALA A 114 14.29 -7.29 4.02
C ALA A 114 15.15 -8.16 4.97
N GLU A 115 15.52 -7.63 6.13
CA GLU A 115 16.24 -8.37 7.19
C GLU A 115 15.42 -9.56 7.70
N VAL A 116 14.12 -9.38 7.93
CA VAL A 116 13.22 -10.47 8.34
C VAL A 116 13.16 -11.56 7.27
N ILE A 117 13.09 -11.20 5.99
CA ILE A 117 13.10 -12.17 4.89
C ILE A 117 14.44 -12.92 4.86
N ARG A 118 15.57 -12.23 5.00
CA ARG A 118 16.91 -12.86 5.04
C ARG A 118 17.03 -13.83 6.21
N LEU A 119 16.68 -13.40 7.41
CA LEU A 119 16.74 -14.22 8.61
C LEU A 119 15.83 -15.45 8.53
N ARG A 120 14.64 -15.32 7.92
CA ARG A 120 13.76 -16.47 7.67
C ARG A 120 14.43 -17.50 6.75
N ALA A 121 15.06 -17.04 5.66
CA ALA A 121 15.78 -17.93 4.76
C ALA A 121 16.98 -18.61 5.44
N GLU A 122 17.74 -17.88 6.27
CA GLU A 122 18.84 -18.46 7.06
C GLU A 122 18.33 -19.52 8.06
N VAL A 123 17.23 -19.25 8.76
CA VAL A 123 16.62 -20.21 9.69
C VAL A 123 16.09 -21.44 8.95
N GLU A 124 15.47 -21.27 7.78
CA GLU A 124 15.01 -22.39 6.96
C GLU A 124 16.19 -23.25 6.47
N ALA A 125 17.28 -22.63 6.03
CA ALA A 125 18.50 -23.34 5.62
C ALA A 125 19.13 -24.12 6.79
N LEU A 126 19.22 -23.52 7.98
CA LEU A 126 19.74 -24.20 9.18
C LEU A 126 18.83 -25.34 9.63
N ARG A 127 17.51 -25.16 9.57
CA ARG A 127 16.54 -26.24 9.85
C ARG A 127 16.66 -27.38 8.84
N ALA A 128 16.83 -27.08 7.55
CA ALA A 128 17.04 -28.09 6.52
C ALA A 128 18.35 -28.86 6.73
N ALA A 129 19.43 -28.17 7.11
CA ALA A 129 20.71 -28.80 7.44
C ALA A 129 20.63 -29.71 8.68
N GLN A 130 19.85 -29.33 9.70
CA GLN A 130 19.62 -30.16 10.88
C GLN A 130 18.66 -31.33 10.64
N ALA A 131 17.72 -31.19 9.70
CA ALA A 131 16.78 -32.24 9.31
C ALA A 131 17.39 -33.29 8.36
N THR A 132 18.59 -33.04 7.84
CA THR A 132 19.35 -34.03 7.06
C THR A 132 20.03 -34.97 8.06
N PRO A 133 19.67 -36.27 8.14
CA PRO A 133 20.40 -37.22 8.97
C PRO A 133 21.85 -37.30 8.49
N PRO A 134 22.82 -37.68 9.34
CA PRO A 134 24.19 -37.91 8.91
C PRO A 134 24.15 -39.00 7.84
N SER A 135 24.25 -38.59 6.58
CA SER A 135 24.43 -39.50 5.46
C SER A 135 25.80 -40.13 5.68
N GLU A 136 25.79 -41.45 5.84
CA GLU A 136 26.95 -42.30 6.01
C GLU A 136 28.10 -41.83 5.12
N GLU A 137 29.21 -41.45 5.76
CA GLU A 137 30.50 -41.29 5.10
C GLU A 137 30.78 -42.56 4.29
N PRO A 138 31.07 -42.48 2.98
CA PRO A 138 31.51 -43.65 2.25
C PRO A 138 32.82 -44.13 2.90
N ALA A 139 32.79 -45.37 3.39
CA ALA A 139 33.90 -46.07 4.00
C ALA A 139 35.22 -45.79 3.27
N GLN A 140 36.16 -45.17 3.98
CA GLN A 140 37.54 -45.06 3.51
C GLN A 140 38.09 -46.48 3.31
N PRO A 141 38.78 -46.78 2.20
CA PRO A 141 39.40 -48.09 2.03
C PRO A 141 40.51 -48.27 3.05
N GLU A 142 40.39 -49.32 3.85
CA GLU A 142 41.38 -49.79 4.82
C GLU A 142 42.77 -49.88 4.17
N THR A 143 43.71 -49.07 4.64
CA THR A 143 45.13 -49.24 4.29
C THR A 143 45.71 -50.33 5.20
N PRO A 144 46.33 -51.40 4.67
CA PRO A 144 46.70 -52.57 5.47
C PRO A 144 47.87 -52.26 6.42
N ALA A 145 47.75 -52.79 7.63
CA ALA A 145 48.68 -52.63 8.75
C ALA A 145 50.13 -53.02 8.44
N PRO A 146 51.13 -52.32 9.01
CA PRO A 146 52.52 -52.73 8.91
C PRO A 146 52.80 -53.93 9.82
N ARG A 147 53.31 -55.00 9.20
CA ARG A 147 53.73 -56.24 9.86
C ARG A 147 54.84 -55.98 10.87
N THR A 148 54.68 -56.61 12.03
CA THR A 148 55.69 -56.76 13.07
C THR A 148 57.00 -57.35 12.52
N SER A 149 58.13 -56.70 12.76
CA SER A 149 59.44 -57.36 12.78
C SER A 149 60.12 -57.06 14.11
N SER A 150 60.04 -58.03 15.02
CA SER A 150 60.92 -58.09 16.17
C SER A 150 62.34 -58.36 15.69
N ARG A 151 63.31 -57.54 16.12
CA ARG A 151 64.71 -57.97 16.15
C ARG A 151 65.43 -57.35 17.34
N SER A 152 65.40 -58.14 18.40
CA SER A 152 66.35 -58.08 19.52
C SER A 152 67.78 -58.35 19.05
N ARG A 153 68.74 -57.54 19.53
CA ARG A 153 70.09 -57.90 20.04
C ARG A 153 70.95 -56.62 20.15
N ARG A 154 71.05 -56.01 21.33
CA ARG A 154 72.07 -56.17 22.41
C ARG A 154 73.39 -55.38 22.17
N PRO A 155 74.05 -54.90 23.25
CA PRO A 155 74.97 -53.75 23.27
C PRO A 155 76.47 -54.14 23.37
N SER A 156 77.33 -53.16 23.71
CA SER A 156 78.79 -53.13 23.99
C SER A 156 79.65 -52.69 22.81
N LYS A 157 80.62 -51.77 22.93
CA LYS A 157 81.38 -51.20 24.06
C LYS A 157 81.67 -49.72 23.80
#